data_AF-A0A1G3M0F2-F1
#
_entry.id   AF-A0A1G3M0F2-F1
#
_cell.length_a   1.000
_cell.length_b   1.000
_cell.length_c   1.000
_cell.angle_alpha   90.00
_cell.angle_beta   90.00
_cell.angle_gamma   90.00
#
_symmetry.space_group_name_H-M   'P 1'
#
loop_
_entity.id
_entity.type
_entity.pdbx_description
1 polymer ?
#
loop_
_entity_poly.entity_id
_entity_poly.type
_entity_poly.pdbx_seq_one_letter_code
_entity_poly.pdbx_strand_id
1 'polypeptide(L)'
;MKTIYPINEHQHTINNVPGRMYTIHGPQSVRGNMVHRNQTWIATRPIAGYGAGGQITVKIRFDDGCQNGHQSFSVTADVVTNESRRQRDIAAGGCLHEDIAQVFPELAPLIKWHFMRTDGPDGPMHYIANTVYHASDRDHNGLLKGEVRQLRNGKTGLLCWKLEATGNLPQYVDSDTQPTETTTLHYVPWTRTGEGKARDLDAARLCAIWPEATDEELSADKETLTAALTARLPGLIAEFRADMERVGFLWEPETEGGTKA
;
A
#
# COMPACT_ATOMS: atom_id res chain seq x y z
N MET A 1 -24.32 26.97 -5.56
CA MET A 1 -23.46 27.54 -4.49
C MET A 1 -22.45 26.49 -4.08
N LYS A 2 -21.15 26.78 -4.11
CA LYS A 2 -20.11 25.88 -3.59
C LYS A 2 -20.11 26.09 -2.07
N THR A 3 -20.57 25.11 -1.30
CA THR A 3 -20.54 25.19 0.17
C THR A 3 -19.08 25.34 0.60
N ILE A 4 -18.74 26.50 1.19
CA ILE A 4 -17.42 26.76 1.75
C ILE A 4 -17.46 26.20 3.17
N TYR A 5 -16.72 25.12 3.41
CA TYR A 5 -16.58 24.56 4.74
C TYR A 5 -15.43 25.29 5.46
N PRO A 6 -15.63 25.75 6.71
CA PRO A 6 -14.58 26.43 7.46
C PRO A 6 -13.44 25.44 7.77
N ILE A 7 -12.20 25.89 7.53
CA ILE A 7 -11.00 25.19 8.01
C ILE A 7 -10.82 25.59 9.47
N ASN A 8 -10.83 24.61 10.37
CA ASN A 8 -10.45 24.78 11.76
C ASN A 8 -8.93 24.51 11.86
N GLU A 9 -8.16 25.56 12.12
CA GLU A 9 -6.73 25.49 12.42
C GLU A 9 -6.50 25.76 13.90
N HIS A 10 -5.82 24.84 14.59
CA HIS A 10 -5.43 25.04 15.98
C HIS A 10 -4.08 24.37 16.28
N GLN A 11 -3.43 24.85 17.33
CA GLN A 11 -2.23 24.21 17.87
C GLN A 11 -2.63 22.87 18.50
N HIS A 12 -1.94 21.81 18.12
CA HIS A 12 -2.19 20.47 18.63
C HIS A 12 -0.90 19.69 18.78
N THR A 13 -0.83 18.87 19.82
CA THR A 13 0.37 18.10 20.15
C THR A 13 0.10 16.61 19.96
N ILE A 14 0.89 15.94 19.13
CA ILE A 14 0.86 14.49 18.94
C ILE A 14 2.11 13.89 19.59
N ASN A 15 1.92 13.00 20.57
CA ASN A 15 3.01 12.35 21.31
C ASN A 15 4.10 13.34 21.79
N ASN A 16 3.69 14.48 22.38
CA ASN A 16 4.57 15.57 22.83
C ASN A 16 5.29 16.37 21.73
N VAL A 17 4.99 16.12 20.45
CA VAL A 17 5.47 16.95 19.34
C VAL A 17 4.46 18.07 19.08
N PRO A 18 4.82 19.35 19.27
CA PRO A 18 3.95 20.46 18.94
C PRO A 18 3.81 20.59 17.42
N GLY A 19 2.60 20.82 16.95
CA GLY A 19 2.30 21.03 15.54
C GLY A 19 0.96 21.74 15.36
N ARG A 20 0.47 21.72 14.12
CA ARG A 20 -0.80 22.36 13.74
C ARG A 20 -1.74 21.33 13.15
N MET A 21 -2.96 21.29 13.68
CA MET A 21 -4.05 20.47 13.16
C MET A 21 -4.92 21.34 12.25
N TYR A 22 -5.27 20.78 11.09
CA TYR A 22 -6.18 21.33 10.10
C TYR A 22 -7.33 20.36 9.93
N THR A 23 -8.54 20.80 10.29
CA THR A 23 -9.74 19.98 10.15
C THR A 23 -10.76 20.75 9.32
N ILE A 24 -11.28 20.12 8.26
CA ILE A 24 -12.46 20.62 7.56
C ILE A 24 -13.67 19.88 8.12
N HIS A 25 -14.47 20.57 8.93
CA HIS A 25 -15.72 20.05 9.45
C HIS A 25 -16.75 19.97 8.30
N GLY A 26 -17.55 18.90 8.31
CA GLY A 26 -18.57 18.65 7.31
C GLY A 26 -18.32 17.34 6.58
N PRO A 27 -19.29 16.42 6.61
CA PRO A 27 -19.10 15.12 5.97
C PRO A 27 -18.91 15.29 4.46
N GLN A 28 -18.03 14.46 3.90
CA GLN A 28 -18.11 14.14 2.49
C GLN A 28 -18.88 12.84 2.38
N SER A 29 -20.03 12.87 1.70
CA SER A 29 -20.61 11.63 1.19
C SER A 29 -19.90 11.32 -0.13
N VAL A 30 -19.05 10.30 -0.12
CA VAL A 30 -18.45 9.76 -1.33
C VAL A 30 -18.87 8.31 -1.42
N ARG A 31 -19.59 7.97 -2.48
CA ARG A 31 -20.13 6.61 -2.69
C ARG A 31 -21.00 6.09 -1.53
N GLY A 32 -21.65 6.98 -0.77
CA GLY A 32 -22.50 6.63 0.37
C GLY A 32 -21.78 6.56 1.72
N ASN A 33 -20.44 6.64 1.74
CA ASN A 33 -19.66 6.67 2.98
C ASN A 33 -19.49 8.10 3.49
N MET A 34 -19.57 8.28 4.80
CA MET A 34 -19.33 9.55 5.49
C MET A 34 -17.88 9.61 5.94
N VAL A 35 -17.08 10.45 5.29
CA VAL A 35 -15.63 10.56 5.55
C VAL A 35 -15.22 11.99 5.87
N HIS A 36 -14.11 12.15 6.61
CA HIS A 36 -13.47 13.45 6.78
C HIS A 36 -12.89 13.94 5.45
N ARG A 37 -13.24 15.17 5.06
CA ARG A 37 -12.68 15.84 3.87
C ARG A 37 -11.19 16.12 4.03
N ASN A 38 -10.82 16.55 5.22
CA ASN A 38 -9.45 16.87 5.58
C ASN A 38 -9.31 16.80 7.10
N GLN A 39 -8.33 16.03 7.54
CA GLN A 39 -7.88 16.00 8.91
C GLN A 39 -6.39 15.76 8.88
N THR A 40 -5.62 16.84 8.97
CA THR A 40 -4.17 16.83 8.77
C THR A 40 -3.48 17.51 9.92
N TRP A 41 -2.52 16.82 10.54
CA TRP A 41 -1.56 17.41 11.46
C TRP A 41 -0.19 17.57 10.80
N ILE A 42 0.47 18.71 11.02
CA ILE A 42 1.81 18.98 10.50
C ILE A 42 2.78 19.47 11.58
N ALA A 43 4.04 19.05 11.45
CA ALA A 43 5.17 19.59 12.20
C ALA A 43 6.44 19.62 11.34
N THR A 44 7.33 20.56 11.64
CA THR A 44 8.57 20.76 10.88
C THR A 44 9.76 20.79 11.84
N ARG A 45 10.84 20.08 11.49
CA ARG A 45 12.13 20.10 12.20
C ARG A 45 13.28 20.18 11.16
N PRO A 46 14.47 20.65 11.56
CA PRO A 46 15.67 20.54 10.73
C PRO A 46 16.04 19.07 10.48
N ILE A 47 16.60 18.78 9.30
CA ILE A 47 17.11 17.45 8.94
C ILE A 47 18.52 17.55 8.33
N ALA A 48 19.40 16.62 8.70
CA ALA A 48 20.74 16.47 8.13
C ALA A 48 20.72 15.47 6.96
N GLY A 49 21.79 15.42 6.16
CA GLY A 49 21.93 14.43 5.07
C GLY A 49 21.33 14.83 3.72
N TYR A 50 20.42 15.80 3.68
CA TYR A 50 19.78 16.29 2.44
C TYR A 50 20.42 17.55 1.84
N GLY A 51 21.46 18.11 2.49
CA GLY A 51 22.14 19.33 2.07
C GLY A 51 21.85 20.54 2.96
N ALA A 52 22.43 21.69 2.61
CA ALA A 52 22.38 22.89 3.45
C ALA A 52 20.95 23.41 3.64
N GLY A 53 20.57 23.66 4.89
CA GLY A 53 19.26 24.21 5.25
C GLY A 53 18.09 23.23 5.10
N GLY A 54 18.36 21.92 5.16
CA GLY A 54 17.36 20.86 5.14
C GLY A 54 16.32 21.03 6.25
N GLN A 55 15.04 21.00 5.87
CA GLN A 55 13.89 20.94 6.78
C GLN A 55 12.97 19.82 6.33
N ILE A 56 12.57 18.97 7.26
CA ILE A 56 11.58 17.94 7.04
C ILE A 56 10.25 18.39 7.64
N THR A 57 9.18 18.31 6.87
CA THR A 57 7.81 18.58 7.32
C THR A 57 7.02 17.29 7.29
N VAL A 58 6.67 16.78 8.46
CA VAL A 58 5.82 15.60 8.61
C VAL A 58 4.36 16.01 8.44
N LYS A 59 3.60 15.18 7.74
CA LYS A 59 2.16 15.27 7.55
C LYS A 59 1.54 13.96 8.00
N ILE A 60 0.74 14.03 9.07
CA ILE A 60 -0.09 12.92 9.53
C ILE A 60 -1.52 13.24 9.13
N ARG A 61 -2.16 12.35 8.38
CA ARG A 61 -3.52 12.52 7.87
C ARG A 61 -4.40 11.37 8.28
N PHE A 62 -5.67 11.68 8.50
CA PHE A 62 -6.74 10.70 8.64
C PHE A 62 -8.01 11.21 7.96
N ASP A 63 -8.03 11.07 6.64
CA ASP A 63 -9.04 11.69 5.77
C ASP A 63 -9.21 10.94 4.44
N ASP A 64 -10.12 11.44 3.61
CA ASP A 64 -10.27 11.07 2.19
C ASP A 64 -9.72 12.18 1.27
N GLY A 65 -8.49 12.64 1.51
CA GLY A 65 -7.87 13.68 0.68
C GLY A 65 -7.76 13.31 -0.81
N CYS A 66 -7.78 12.01 -1.15
CA CYS A 66 -7.75 11.50 -2.52
C CYS A 66 -9.14 11.35 -3.17
N GLN A 67 -10.22 11.59 -2.42
CA GLN A 67 -11.61 11.56 -2.88
C GLN A 67 -12.02 10.20 -3.47
N ASN A 68 -11.51 9.10 -2.93
CA ASN A 68 -11.88 7.75 -3.34
C ASN A 68 -13.03 7.15 -2.50
N GLY A 69 -13.45 7.87 -1.45
CA GLY A 69 -14.51 7.50 -0.52
C GLY A 69 -14.07 6.64 0.64
N HIS A 70 -12.76 6.59 0.89
CA HIS A 70 -12.15 5.84 1.98
C HIS A 70 -11.41 6.77 2.94
N GLN A 71 -11.65 6.59 4.23
CA GLN A 71 -10.92 7.30 5.26
C GLN A 71 -9.62 6.55 5.55
N SER A 72 -8.51 7.14 5.12
CA SER A 72 -7.19 6.51 5.17
C SER A 72 -6.23 7.28 6.06
N PHE A 73 -5.44 6.54 6.83
CA PHE A 73 -4.36 7.08 7.62
C PHE A 73 -3.07 7.11 6.82
N SER A 74 -2.33 8.21 6.89
CA SER A 74 -1.01 8.30 6.29
C SER A 74 -0.07 9.16 7.12
N VAL A 75 1.16 8.69 7.26
CA VAL A 75 2.32 9.41 7.79
C VAL A 75 3.30 9.61 6.65
N THR A 76 3.47 10.85 6.21
CA THR A 76 4.36 11.21 5.09
C THR A 76 5.22 12.40 5.50
N ALA A 77 6.24 12.71 4.71
CA ALA A 77 6.99 13.94 4.87
C ALA A 77 7.43 14.52 3.53
N ASP A 78 7.70 15.83 3.55
CA ASP A 78 8.42 16.51 2.48
C ASP A 78 9.70 17.13 3.06
N VAL A 79 10.80 16.99 2.34
CA VAL A 79 12.08 17.60 2.66
C VAL A 79 12.36 18.75 1.70
N VAL A 80 12.68 19.91 2.25
CA VAL A 80 13.07 21.10 1.48
C VAL A 80 14.45 21.57 1.90
N THR A 81 15.29 21.92 0.92
CA THR A 81 16.66 22.40 1.13
C THR A 81 16.80 23.81 0.57
N ASN A 82 17.93 24.48 0.81
CA ASN A 82 18.17 25.79 0.17
C ASN A 82 18.21 25.68 -1.36
N GLU A 83 18.68 24.55 -1.89
CA GLU A 83 18.72 24.28 -3.33
C GLU A 83 17.33 24.00 -3.89
N SER A 84 16.56 23.08 -3.29
CA SER A 84 15.23 22.72 -3.77
C SER A 84 14.30 23.94 -3.75
N ARG A 85 14.40 24.80 -2.72
CA ARG A 85 13.66 26.07 -2.66
C ARG A 85 13.98 27.01 -3.82
N ARG A 86 15.25 27.12 -4.23
CA ARG A 86 15.64 27.93 -5.40
C ARG A 86 15.05 27.38 -6.69
N GLN A 87 14.92 26.06 -6.78
CA GLN A 87 14.33 25.36 -7.91
C GLN A 87 12.79 25.28 -7.85
N ARG A 88 12.17 25.77 -6.77
CA ARG A 88 10.73 25.65 -6.48
C ARG A 88 10.27 24.19 -6.42
N ASP A 89 11.11 23.34 -5.85
CA ASP A 89 10.90 21.90 -5.72
C ASP A 89 11.13 21.40 -4.29
N ILE A 90 10.82 20.13 -4.05
CA ILE A 90 11.20 19.37 -2.85
C ILE A 90 12.43 18.52 -3.14
N ALA A 91 13.28 18.32 -2.13
CA ALA A 91 14.44 17.45 -2.26
C ALA A 91 14.06 15.96 -2.15
N ALA A 92 13.03 15.65 -1.35
CA ALA A 92 12.44 14.33 -1.23
C ALA A 92 11.02 14.45 -0.68
N GLY A 93 10.18 13.44 -0.91
CA GLY A 93 8.81 13.40 -0.39
C GLY A 93 8.19 12.01 -0.41
N GLY A 94 7.08 11.86 0.32
CA GLY A 94 6.33 10.60 0.39
C GLY A 94 6.56 9.83 1.68
N CYS A 95 6.76 8.51 1.59
CA CYS A 95 6.93 7.60 2.72
C CYS A 95 8.38 7.59 3.26
N LEU A 96 8.84 8.74 3.78
CA LEU A 96 10.18 8.88 4.38
C LEU A 96 10.22 8.36 5.82
N HIS A 97 9.77 7.13 6.05
CA HIS A 97 9.49 6.60 7.40
C HIS A 97 10.74 6.56 8.28
N GLU A 98 11.89 6.21 7.73
CA GLU A 98 13.17 6.18 8.45
C GLU A 98 13.59 7.59 8.90
N ASP A 99 13.52 8.57 8.00
CA ASP A 99 13.84 9.97 8.32
C ASP A 99 12.87 10.55 9.34
N ILE A 100 11.58 10.22 9.23
CA ILE A 100 10.55 10.63 10.19
C ILE A 100 10.86 10.02 11.56
N ALA A 101 11.16 8.72 11.64
CA ALA A 101 11.51 8.08 12.91
C ALA A 101 12.81 8.63 13.51
N GLN A 102 13.77 9.01 12.67
CA GLN A 102 15.02 9.63 13.13
C GLN A 102 14.82 11.04 13.68
N VAL A 103 14.06 11.89 12.99
CA VAL A 103 13.87 13.31 13.38
C VAL A 103 12.74 13.50 14.39
N PHE A 104 11.73 12.63 14.34
CA PHE A 104 10.56 12.60 15.21
C PHE A 104 10.35 11.18 15.78
N PRO A 105 11.25 10.68 16.62
CA PRO A 105 11.11 9.35 17.24
C PRO A 105 9.79 9.19 18.01
N GLU A 106 9.22 10.29 18.49
CA GLU A 106 7.93 10.31 19.19
C GLU A 106 6.74 9.93 18.27
N LEU A 107 6.90 10.09 16.95
CA LEU A 107 5.88 9.75 15.94
C LEU A 107 6.06 8.34 15.37
N ALA A 108 7.22 7.69 15.60
CA ALA A 108 7.51 6.36 15.09
C ALA A 108 6.43 5.31 15.42
N PRO A 109 5.79 5.30 16.62
CA PRO A 109 4.72 4.35 16.93
C PRO A 109 3.49 4.46 16.02
N LEU A 110 3.30 5.58 15.33
CA LEU A 110 2.18 5.80 14.41
C LEU A 110 2.49 5.32 12.97
N ILE A 111 3.77 5.13 12.61
CA ILE A 111 4.18 4.75 11.25
C ILE A 111 3.57 3.39 10.86
N LYS A 112 3.45 2.45 11.81
CA LYS A 112 2.84 1.14 11.57
C LYS A 112 1.40 1.22 11.03
N TRP A 113 0.69 2.32 11.29
CA TRP A 113 -0.67 2.53 10.82
C TRP A 113 -0.74 3.13 9.41
N HIS A 114 0.40 3.45 8.77
CA HIS A 114 0.41 4.02 7.44
C HIS A 114 -0.35 3.12 6.44
N PHE A 115 -1.25 3.71 5.64
CA PHE A 115 -2.23 3.03 4.78
C PHE A 115 -3.33 2.21 5.50
N MET A 116 -3.53 2.43 6.79
CA MET A 116 -4.69 1.92 7.50
C MET A 116 -5.96 2.59 6.97
N ARG A 117 -6.98 1.79 6.67
CA ARG A 117 -8.30 2.25 6.23
C ARG A 117 -9.37 1.72 7.17
N THR A 118 -10.36 2.55 7.50
CA THR A 118 -11.42 2.16 8.46
C THR A 118 -12.62 1.49 7.82
N ASP A 119 -12.80 1.64 6.51
CA ASP A 119 -13.95 1.11 5.80
C ASP A 119 -13.59 -0.09 4.91
N GLY A 120 -14.31 -1.19 5.11
CA GLY A 120 -14.18 -2.42 4.33
C GLY A 120 -13.65 -3.62 5.13
N PRO A 121 -13.85 -4.85 4.62
CA PRO A 121 -13.53 -6.09 5.33
C PRO A 121 -12.04 -6.38 5.43
N ASP A 122 -11.18 -5.61 4.75
CA ASP A 122 -9.77 -5.93 4.58
C ASP A 122 -8.83 -5.10 5.48
N GLY A 123 -9.33 -4.08 6.19
CA GLY A 123 -8.52 -3.22 7.05
C GLY A 123 -7.40 -2.48 6.29
N PRO A 124 -6.11 -2.58 6.70
CA PRO A 124 -5.01 -1.90 6.01
C PRO A 124 -4.98 -2.24 4.51
N MET A 125 -4.51 -1.31 3.69
CA MET A 125 -4.41 -1.52 2.25
C MET A 125 -3.60 -2.80 1.95
N HIS A 126 -4.24 -3.77 1.30
CA HIS A 126 -3.66 -5.08 0.95
C HIS A 126 -3.16 -5.92 2.14
N TYR A 127 -3.71 -5.74 3.35
CA TYR A 127 -3.33 -6.46 4.57
C TYR A 127 -3.16 -7.98 4.38
N ILE A 128 -4.20 -8.69 3.93
CA ILE A 128 -4.14 -10.14 3.72
C ILE A 128 -3.26 -10.47 2.51
N ALA A 129 -3.46 -9.78 1.39
CA ALA A 129 -2.79 -10.10 0.12
C ALA A 129 -1.27 -9.95 0.21
N ASN A 130 -0.78 -8.84 0.78
CA ASN A 130 0.65 -8.58 0.93
C ASN A 130 1.28 -9.51 1.96
N THR A 131 0.61 -9.74 3.10
CA THR A 131 1.12 -10.67 4.11
C THR A 131 1.30 -12.07 3.53
N VAL A 132 0.27 -12.60 2.86
CA VAL A 132 0.33 -13.91 2.19
C VAL A 132 1.39 -13.92 1.08
N TYR A 133 1.52 -12.85 0.31
CA TYR A 133 2.53 -12.75 -0.73
C TYR A 133 3.94 -12.84 -0.15
N HIS A 134 4.27 -12.00 0.84
CA HIS A 134 5.60 -11.97 1.45
C HIS A 134 5.92 -13.29 2.18
N ALA A 135 4.94 -13.87 2.87
CA ALA A 135 5.08 -15.14 3.57
C ALA A 135 5.19 -16.37 2.63
N SER A 136 4.75 -16.24 1.37
CA SER A 136 4.80 -17.34 0.40
C SER A 136 6.16 -17.46 -0.30
N ASP A 137 6.49 -18.68 -0.72
CA ASP A 137 7.58 -19.05 -1.62
C ASP A 137 7.18 -19.07 -3.11
N ARG A 138 5.95 -18.62 -3.41
CA ARG A 138 5.44 -18.47 -4.78
C ARG A 138 5.89 -17.14 -5.38
N ASP A 139 6.23 -17.17 -6.67
CA ASP A 139 6.63 -15.98 -7.42
C ASP A 139 5.46 -14.99 -7.65
N HIS A 140 5.72 -13.89 -8.37
CA HIS A 140 4.71 -12.90 -8.73
C HIS A 140 3.55 -13.45 -9.59
N ASN A 141 3.68 -14.67 -10.14
CA ASN A 141 2.63 -15.37 -10.88
C ASN A 141 1.85 -16.35 -9.98
N GLY A 142 2.20 -16.45 -8.70
CA GLY A 142 1.64 -17.41 -7.77
C GLY A 142 2.11 -18.85 -8.02
N LEU A 143 3.29 -19.05 -8.62
CA LEU A 143 3.85 -20.36 -8.93
C LEU A 143 5.03 -20.70 -8.03
N LEU A 144 5.12 -21.96 -7.60
CA LEU A 144 6.31 -22.50 -6.94
C LEU A 144 7.46 -22.67 -7.94
N LYS A 145 8.69 -22.74 -7.42
CA LYS A 145 9.86 -23.02 -8.26
C LYS A 145 9.69 -24.35 -8.99
N GLY A 146 9.74 -24.31 -10.31
CA GLY A 146 9.56 -25.48 -11.18
C GLY A 146 8.10 -25.87 -11.45
N GLU A 147 7.11 -25.18 -10.84
CA GLU A 147 5.70 -25.42 -11.14
C GLU A 147 5.39 -24.96 -12.56
N VAL A 148 4.85 -25.87 -13.40
CA VAL A 148 4.46 -25.55 -14.78
C VAL A 148 2.97 -25.31 -14.83
N ARG A 149 2.56 -24.12 -15.30
CA ARG A 149 1.15 -23.78 -15.47
C ARG A 149 0.87 -23.28 -16.88
N GLN A 150 -0.18 -23.79 -17.50
CA GLN A 150 -0.65 -23.27 -18.78
C GLN A 150 -1.26 -21.89 -18.60
N LEU A 151 -0.87 -20.97 -19.48
CA LEU A 151 -1.35 -19.59 -19.47
C LEU A 151 -2.83 -19.54 -19.80
N ARG A 152 -3.52 -18.56 -19.22
CA ARG A 152 -4.92 -18.25 -19.53
C ARG A 152 -4.99 -16.94 -20.28
N ASN A 153 -5.86 -16.88 -21.27
CA ASN A 153 -6.12 -15.66 -22.03
C ASN A 153 -6.81 -14.63 -21.12
N GLY A 154 -6.24 -13.42 -21.01
CA GLY A 154 -6.78 -12.38 -20.13
C GLY A 154 -8.18 -11.86 -20.50
N LYS A 155 -8.65 -12.10 -21.74
CA LYS A 155 -10.00 -11.72 -22.20
C LYS A 155 -11.02 -12.83 -22.01
N THR A 156 -10.66 -14.08 -22.31
CA THR A 156 -11.61 -15.20 -22.32
C THR A 156 -11.49 -16.14 -21.13
N GLY A 157 -10.39 -16.07 -20.37
CA GLY A 157 -10.07 -16.99 -19.27
C GLY A 157 -9.70 -18.41 -19.71
N LEU A 158 -9.79 -18.72 -21.01
CA LEU A 158 -9.50 -20.02 -21.58
C LEU A 158 -7.98 -20.29 -21.63
N LEU A 159 -7.61 -21.57 -21.61
CA LEU A 159 -6.22 -22.00 -21.69
C LEU A 159 -5.62 -21.68 -23.06
N CYS A 160 -4.41 -21.11 -23.05
CA CYS A 160 -3.69 -20.69 -24.24
C CYS A 160 -2.91 -21.84 -24.86
N TRP A 161 -3.01 -21.94 -26.18
CA TRP A 161 -2.19 -22.81 -27.01
C TRP A 161 -1.25 -21.94 -27.84
N LYS A 162 -0.03 -22.40 -28.07
CA LYS A 162 0.90 -21.78 -29.02
C LYS A 162 1.18 -22.77 -30.14
N LEU A 163 1.46 -22.23 -31.31
CA LEU A 163 1.83 -23.04 -32.47
C LEU A 163 3.34 -23.30 -32.39
N GLU A 164 3.74 -24.57 -32.44
CA GLU A 164 5.13 -24.99 -32.52
C GLU A 164 5.36 -25.87 -33.75
N ALA A 165 6.56 -25.76 -34.30
CA ALA A 165 7.01 -26.56 -35.42
C ALA A 165 7.67 -27.84 -34.93
N THR A 166 7.46 -28.96 -35.63
CA THR A 166 8.17 -30.22 -35.37
C THR A 166 9.64 -30.20 -35.77
N GLY A 167 10.09 -29.14 -36.45
CA GLY A 167 11.46 -28.94 -36.91
C GLY A 167 11.77 -27.46 -37.13
N ASN A 168 12.94 -27.17 -37.70
CA ASN A 168 13.35 -25.81 -38.00
C ASN A 168 12.54 -25.28 -39.21
N LEU A 169 11.90 -24.12 -39.08
CA LEU A 169 11.14 -23.47 -40.15
C LEU A 169 11.96 -22.31 -40.72
N PRO A 170 12.86 -22.54 -41.70
CA PRO A 170 13.53 -21.45 -42.38
C PRO A 170 12.51 -20.57 -43.11
N GLN A 171 12.71 -19.25 -43.04
CA GLN A 171 11.84 -18.29 -43.71
C GLN A 171 11.91 -18.41 -45.25
N TYR A 172 13.09 -18.70 -45.79
CA TYR A 172 13.35 -18.97 -47.20
C TYR A 172 14.41 -20.08 -47.31
N VAL A 173 14.32 -20.91 -48.34
CA VAL A 173 15.31 -21.94 -48.68
C VAL A 173 15.72 -21.71 -50.13
N ASP A 174 16.96 -21.30 -50.35
CA ASP A 174 17.52 -21.20 -51.70
C ASP A 174 17.90 -22.61 -52.17
N SER A 175 17.28 -23.09 -53.26
CA SER A 175 17.58 -24.44 -53.77
C SER A 175 17.13 -24.64 -55.22
N ASP A 176 17.96 -25.37 -55.98
CA ASP A 176 17.65 -25.87 -57.32
C ASP A 176 16.76 -27.13 -57.29
N THR A 177 16.50 -27.67 -56.09
CA THR A 177 15.70 -28.88 -55.83
C THR A 177 14.67 -28.63 -54.73
N GLN A 178 13.42 -29.04 -54.95
CA GLN A 178 12.33 -28.83 -54.00
C GLN A 178 12.60 -29.57 -52.66
N PRO A 179 12.45 -28.92 -51.48
CA PRO A 179 12.56 -29.60 -50.20
C PRO A 179 11.53 -30.73 -50.07
N THR A 180 11.98 -31.92 -49.66
CA THR A 180 11.11 -33.11 -49.49
C THR A 180 10.66 -33.32 -48.05
N GLU A 181 11.30 -32.67 -47.08
CA GLU A 181 10.92 -32.73 -45.67
C GLU A 181 9.82 -31.70 -45.38
N THR A 182 8.64 -32.19 -45.00
CA THR A 182 7.52 -31.33 -44.60
C THR A 182 7.62 -31.04 -43.11
N THR A 183 7.90 -29.79 -42.74
CA THR A 183 7.76 -29.36 -41.34
C THR A 183 6.28 -29.17 -41.03
N THR A 184 5.79 -29.79 -39.96
CA THR A 184 4.40 -29.71 -39.53
C THR A 184 4.24 -28.80 -38.32
N LEU A 185 3.16 -28.00 -38.33
CA LEU A 185 2.78 -27.13 -37.22
C LEU A 185 1.76 -27.87 -36.34
N HIS A 186 1.95 -27.83 -35.03
CA HIS A 186 1.01 -28.39 -34.06
C HIS A 186 0.80 -27.43 -32.90
N TYR A 187 -0.39 -27.47 -32.30
CA TYR A 187 -0.71 -26.67 -31.12
C TYR A 187 -0.19 -27.38 -29.87
N VAL A 188 0.61 -26.68 -29.08
CA VAL A 188 1.08 -27.12 -27.76
C VAL A 188 0.57 -26.20 -26.67
N PRO A 189 0.40 -26.68 -25.42
CA PRO A 189 0.08 -25.82 -24.30
C PRO A 189 1.10 -24.70 -24.15
N TRP A 190 0.63 -23.45 -24.11
CA TRP A 190 1.52 -22.34 -23.81
C TRP A 190 1.69 -22.24 -22.30
N THR A 191 2.82 -22.73 -21.80
CA THR A 191 3.11 -22.81 -20.37
C THR A 191 4.09 -21.75 -19.89
N ARG A 192 4.09 -21.53 -18.59
CA ARG A 192 5.12 -20.81 -17.84
C ARG A 192 5.59 -21.70 -16.70
N THR A 193 6.90 -21.69 -16.45
CA THR A 193 7.51 -22.32 -15.29
C THR A 193 7.72 -21.27 -14.20
N GLY A 194 7.30 -21.59 -12.99
CA GLY A 194 7.50 -20.72 -11.83
C GLY A 194 8.96 -20.64 -11.42
N GLU A 195 9.40 -19.44 -11.05
CA GLU A 195 10.73 -19.22 -10.49
C GLU A 195 10.74 -19.46 -8.97
N GLY A 196 9.55 -19.36 -8.35
CA GLY A 196 9.41 -19.22 -6.90
C GLY A 196 10.05 -17.93 -6.39
N LYS A 197 10.02 -17.73 -5.07
CA LYS A 197 10.80 -16.69 -4.40
C LYS A 197 11.19 -17.13 -3.00
N ALA A 198 12.17 -16.46 -2.40
CA ALA A 198 12.41 -16.59 -0.98
C ALA A 198 11.25 -15.95 -0.18
N ARG A 199 10.91 -16.55 0.96
CA ARG A 199 9.97 -15.94 1.90
C ARG A 199 10.62 -14.70 2.52
N ASP A 200 9.83 -13.65 2.68
CA ASP A 200 10.22 -12.41 3.33
C ASP A 200 9.34 -12.24 4.56
N LEU A 201 9.71 -12.94 5.63
CA LEU A 201 8.88 -13.02 6.84
C LEU A 201 8.84 -11.68 7.59
N ASP A 202 9.90 -10.88 7.50
CA ASP A 202 9.92 -9.55 8.11
C ASP A 202 8.97 -8.59 7.40
N ALA A 203 8.95 -8.59 6.06
CA ALA A 203 7.94 -7.84 5.32
C ALA A 203 6.52 -8.36 5.60
N ALA A 204 6.34 -9.66 5.80
CA ALA A 204 5.05 -10.24 6.17
C ALA A 204 4.59 -9.74 7.56
N ARG A 205 5.48 -9.71 8.57
CA ARG A 205 5.19 -9.14 9.90
C ARG A 205 4.80 -7.66 9.83
N LEU A 206 5.52 -6.89 9.01
CA LEU A 206 5.24 -5.46 8.82
C LEU A 206 3.87 -5.25 8.17
N CYS A 207 3.57 -5.98 7.10
CA CYS A 207 2.27 -5.91 6.41
C CYS A 207 1.11 -6.35 7.32
N ALA A 208 1.35 -7.36 8.16
CA ALA A 208 0.38 -7.90 9.11
C ALA A 208 0.22 -7.07 10.39
N ILE A 209 1.06 -6.06 10.59
CA ILE A 209 1.23 -5.36 11.88
C ILE A 209 1.27 -6.41 13.01
N TRP A 210 2.14 -7.41 12.84
CA TRP A 210 2.24 -8.59 13.68
C TRP A 210 3.70 -8.92 14.01
N PRO A 211 4.39 -8.04 14.77
CA PRO A 211 5.82 -8.19 15.04
C PRO A 211 6.15 -9.47 15.81
N GLU A 212 5.25 -9.96 16.64
CA GLU A 212 5.40 -11.16 17.45
C GLU A 212 5.03 -12.47 16.74
N ALA A 213 4.57 -12.42 15.48
CA ALA A 213 4.25 -13.62 14.71
C ALA A 213 5.48 -14.52 14.57
N THR A 214 5.31 -15.80 14.88
CA THR A 214 6.33 -16.82 14.67
C THR A 214 6.53 -17.12 13.19
N ASP A 215 7.71 -17.64 12.84
CA ASP A 215 7.99 -18.06 11.46
C ASP A 215 7.02 -19.18 11.04
N GLU A 216 6.63 -20.05 11.99
CA GLU A 216 5.67 -21.14 11.80
C GLU A 216 4.28 -20.62 11.47
N GLU A 217 3.78 -19.61 12.20
CA GLU A 217 2.47 -19.00 11.94
C GLU A 217 2.41 -18.34 10.56
N LEU A 218 3.46 -17.59 10.18
CA LEU A 218 3.54 -16.96 8.87
C LEU A 218 3.76 -17.97 7.75
N SER A 219 4.43 -19.08 8.04
CA SER A 219 4.71 -20.15 7.09
C SER A 219 3.56 -21.13 6.88
N ALA A 220 2.44 -20.95 7.59
CA ALA A 220 1.24 -21.75 7.43
C ALA A 220 0.72 -21.69 5.98
N ASP A 221 -0.12 -22.65 5.61
CA ASP A 221 -0.77 -22.61 4.30
C ASP A 221 -1.64 -21.34 4.16
N LYS A 222 -1.89 -20.96 2.90
CA LYS A 222 -2.60 -19.71 2.58
C LYS A 222 -3.94 -19.60 3.30
N GLU A 223 -4.70 -20.69 3.42
CA GLU A 223 -6.02 -20.67 4.03
C GLU A 223 -5.92 -20.42 5.53
N THR A 224 -5.04 -21.16 6.21
CA THR A 224 -4.75 -20.99 7.64
C THR A 224 -4.26 -19.57 7.96
N LEU A 225 -3.29 -19.05 7.22
CA LEU A 225 -2.77 -17.69 7.44
C LEU A 225 -3.85 -16.63 7.17
N THR A 226 -4.64 -16.79 6.12
CA THR A 226 -5.74 -15.86 5.80
C THR A 226 -6.78 -15.83 6.93
N ALA A 227 -7.14 -16.99 7.46
CA ALA A 227 -8.08 -17.10 8.58
C ALA A 227 -7.53 -16.42 9.85
N ALA A 228 -6.26 -16.63 10.19
CA ALA A 228 -5.61 -15.98 11.32
C ALA A 228 -5.59 -14.45 11.18
N LEU A 229 -5.23 -13.94 10.00
CA LEU A 229 -5.23 -12.50 9.71
C LEU A 229 -6.62 -11.89 9.83
N THR A 230 -7.63 -12.59 9.30
CA THR A 230 -9.04 -12.16 9.34
C THR A 230 -9.55 -12.11 10.77
N ALA A 231 -9.22 -13.10 11.60
CA ALA A 231 -9.60 -13.14 13.01
C ALA A 231 -8.95 -12.01 13.84
N ARG A 232 -7.72 -11.60 13.50
CA ARG A 232 -7.01 -10.50 14.17
C ARG A 232 -7.52 -9.11 13.78
N LEU A 233 -8.08 -8.97 12.57
CA LEU A 233 -8.40 -7.67 11.98
C LEU A 233 -9.32 -6.78 12.84
N PRO A 234 -10.40 -7.27 13.49
CA PRO A 234 -11.23 -6.43 14.35
C PRO A 234 -10.47 -5.84 15.54
N GLY A 235 -9.57 -6.63 16.16
CA GLY A 235 -8.72 -6.15 17.26
C GLY A 235 -7.74 -5.08 16.78
N LEU A 236 -7.12 -5.31 15.62
CA LEU A 236 -6.20 -4.35 14.99
C LEU A 236 -6.89 -3.01 14.68
N ILE A 237 -8.12 -3.03 14.16
CA ILE A 237 -8.92 -1.83 13.92
C ILE A 237 -9.25 -1.11 15.22
N ALA A 238 -9.55 -1.84 16.30
CA ALA A 238 -9.84 -1.26 17.61
C ALA A 238 -8.59 -0.58 18.22
N GLU A 239 -7.41 -1.19 18.10
CA GLU A 239 -6.14 -0.59 18.51
C GLU A 239 -5.84 0.68 17.71
N PHE A 240 -5.99 0.62 16.39
CA PHE A 240 -5.81 1.78 15.52
C PHE A 240 -6.75 2.92 15.93
N ARG A 241 -8.03 2.62 16.17
CA ARG A 241 -9.01 3.61 16.65
C ARG A 241 -8.56 4.26 17.96
N ALA A 242 -8.16 3.46 18.94
CA ALA A 242 -7.68 3.96 20.22
C ALA A 242 -6.47 4.89 20.06
N ASP A 243 -5.55 4.57 19.14
CA ASP A 243 -4.42 5.43 18.81
C ASP A 243 -4.85 6.74 18.15
N MET A 244 -5.81 6.71 17.21
CA MET A 244 -6.34 7.92 16.56
C MET A 244 -6.99 8.85 17.58
N GLU A 245 -7.87 8.31 18.44
CA GLU A 245 -8.55 9.08 19.48
C GLU A 245 -7.53 9.64 20.49
N ARG A 246 -6.53 8.84 20.89
CA ARG A 246 -5.45 9.26 21.80
C ARG A 246 -4.62 10.41 21.26
N VAL A 247 -4.35 10.44 19.96
CA VAL A 247 -3.59 11.52 19.32
C VAL A 247 -4.45 12.66 18.80
N GLY A 248 -5.74 12.68 19.16
CA GLY A 248 -6.66 13.80 18.91
C GLY A 248 -7.24 13.84 17.50
N PHE A 249 -7.16 12.73 16.75
CA PHE A 249 -7.94 12.59 15.52
C PHE A 249 -9.38 12.18 15.86
N LEU A 250 -10.35 12.74 15.13
CA LEU A 250 -11.74 12.32 15.14
C LEU A 250 -11.87 11.03 14.33
N TRP A 251 -12.57 10.04 14.90
CA TRP A 251 -12.83 8.77 14.24
C TRP A 251 -13.89 8.90 13.13
N GLU A 252 -14.95 9.64 13.42
CA GLU A 252 -16.07 9.89 12.52
C GLU A 252 -16.25 11.40 12.32
N PRO A 253 -16.70 11.83 11.12
CA PRO A 253 -17.06 13.22 10.90
C PRO A 253 -18.23 13.62 11.78
N GLU A 254 -18.13 14.79 12.42
CA GLU A 254 -19.25 15.40 13.13
C GLU A 254 -20.41 15.60 12.15
N THR A 255 -21.57 15.02 12.47
CA THR A 255 -22.81 15.26 11.75
C THR A 255 -23.45 16.54 12.29
N GLU A 256 -23.92 17.41 11.39
CA GLU A 256 -24.70 18.59 11.79
C GLU A 256 -25.95 18.13 12.56
N GLY A 257 -25.99 18.36 13.89
CA GLY A 257 -27.13 18.00 14.74
C GLY A 257 -26.78 17.38 16.11
N GLY A 258 -25.50 17.12 16.40
CA GLY A 258 -25.07 16.67 17.73
C GLY A 258 -25.15 17.78 18.77
N THR A 259 -26.32 17.96 19.38
CA THR A 259 -26.48 18.78 20.59
C THR A 259 -25.49 18.30 21.65
N LYS A 260 -24.56 19.17 22.06
CA LYS A 260 -23.81 18.96 23.32
C LYS A 260 -24.84 18.93 24.46
N ALA A 261 -24.97 17.77 25.10
CA ALA A 261 -25.60 17.66 26.41
C ALA A 261 -24.62 18.12 27.50
#